data_AF-A0A1S0TL05-F1
#
_entry.id   AF-A0A1S0TL05-F1
#
_cell.length_a   1.000
_cell.length_b   1.000
_cell.length_c   1.000
_cell.angle_alpha   90.00
_cell.angle_beta   90.00
_cell.angle_gamma   90.00
#
_symmetry.space_group_name_H-M   'P 1'
#
loop_
_entity.id
_entity.type
_entity.pdbx_description
1 polymer ?
#
loop_
_entity_poly.entity_id
_entity_poly.type
_entity_poly.pdbx_seq_one_letter_code
_entity_poly.pdbx_strand_id
1 'polypeptide(L)' 'MKKPTVPTNDYPSMLSLYNNRILTFTSIQNVAKVFKRTEENDKKCDTLTKAIYLRFCDENAGYISFAFTNFNKYALAY' A
#
# COMPACT_ATOMS: atom_id res chain seq x y z
N MET A 1 9.47 -24.57 -14.95
CA MET A 1 10.08 -23.34 -14.38
C MET A 1 10.87 -23.72 -13.13
N LYS A 2 12.19 -23.52 -13.11
CA LYS A 2 12.97 -23.59 -11.85
C LYS A 2 12.55 -22.40 -10.99
N LYS A 3 12.08 -22.63 -9.75
CA LYS A 3 11.86 -21.55 -8.79
C LYS A 3 13.20 -20.82 -8.60
N PRO A 4 13.25 -19.49 -8.74
CA PRO A 4 14.46 -18.73 -8.43
C PRO A 4 14.90 -19.11 -7.01
N THR A 5 16.08 -19.69 -6.88
CA THR A 5 16.68 -20.04 -5.60
C THR A 5 17.44 -18.81 -5.14
N VAL A 6 16.69 -17.79 -4.73
CA VAL A 6 17.26 -16.64 -4.03
C VAL A 6 17.49 -17.07 -2.58
N PRO A 7 18.65 -16.74 -1.96
CA PRO A 7 18.89 -17.06 -0.56
C PRO A 7 17.73 -16.55 0.29
N THR A 8 17.10 -17.43 1.07
CA THR A 8 15.92 -17.10 1.89
C THR A 8 16.18 -15.99 2.90
N ASN A 9 17.45 -15.68 3.18
CA ASN A 9 17.90 -14.62 4.09
C ASN A 9 17.84 -13.21 3.49
N ASP A 10 17.65 -13.05 2.18
CA ASP A 10 17.68 -11.72 1.55
C ASP A 10 16.28 -11.07 1.46
N TYR A 11 15.21 -11.79 1.85
CA TYR A 11 13.86 -11.25 1.84
C TYR A 11 13.42 -10.77 3.23
N PRO A 12 12.86 -9.55 3.33
CA PRO A 12 12.28 -9.09 4.59
C PRO A 12 11.11 -10.00 4.99
N SER A 13 11.16 -10.53 6.21
CA SER A 13 10.06 -11.32 6.78
C SER A 13 8.82 -10.45 6.98
N MET A 14 7.63 -11.07 6.99
CA MET A 14 6.38 -10.34 7.25
C MET A 14 6.38 -9.63 8.61
N LEU A 15 7.00 -10.25 9.61
CA LEU A 15 7.19 -9.63 10.92
C LEU A 15 8.09 -8.39 10.83
N SER A 16 9.16 -8.44 10.04
CA SER A 16 10.02 -7.27 9.79
C SER A 16 9.25 -6.14 9.08
N LEU A 17 8.46 -6.47 8.05
CA LEU A 17 7.62 -5.49 7.34
C LEU A 17 6.59 -4.84 8.28
N TYR A 18 5.99 -5.61 9.16
CA TYR A 18 5.06 -5.11 10.18
C TYR A 18 5.75 -4.21 11.21
N ASN A 19 6.87 -4.66 11.76
CA ASN A 19 7.65 -3.90 12.75
C ASN A 19 8.17 -2.57 12.18
N ASN A 20 8.52 -2.53 10.89
CA ASN A 20 8.94 -1.32 10.19
C ASN A 20 7.78 -0.45 9.68
N ARG A 21 6.52 -0.78 10.03
CA ARG A 21 5.30 -0.07 9.60
C ARG A 21 5.10 0.01 8.09
N ILE A 22 5.76 -0.87 7.34
CA ILE A 22 5.58 -1.01 5.89
C ILE A 22 4.28 -1.76 5.62
N LEU A 23 4.00 -2.80 6.42
CA LEU A 23 2.79 -3.60 6.39
C LEU A 23 1.96 -3.31 7.64
N THR A 24 0.64 -3.19 7.52
CA THR A 24 -0.22 -2.86 8.67
C THR A 24 -1.52 -3.65 8.72
N PHE A 25 -2.16 -3.68 9.89
CA PHE A 25 -3.53 -4.15 10.05
C PHE A 25 -4.48 -2.97 9.85
N THR A 26 -5.24 -2.99 8.77
CA THR A 26 -6.29 -2.00 8.53
C THR A 26 -7.38 -2.65 7.71
N SER A 27 -8.62 -2.47 8.13
CA SER A 27 -9.77 -2.99 7.38
C SER A 27 -9.88 -2.29 6.03
N ILE A 28 -10.29 -3.03 5.00
CA ILE A 28 -10.54 -2.49 3.67
C ILE A 28 -11.45 -1.24 3.70
N GLN A 29 -12.42 -1.21 4.63
CA GLN A 29 -13.37 -0.10 4.81
C GLN A 29 -12.70 1.22 5.23
N ASN A 30 -11.50 1.16 5.82
CA ASN A 30 -10.75 2.33 6.28
C ASN A 30 -9.69 2.80 5.27
N VAL A 31 -9.37 2.02 4.24
CA VAL A 31 -8.35 2.36 3.24
C VAL A 31 -8.68 3.68 2.53
N ALA A 32 -9.94 3.90 2.14
CA ALA A 32 -10.36 5.16 1.52
C ALA A 32 -10.11 6.39 2.41
N LYS A 33 -10.26 6.25 3.74
CA LYS A 33 -10.02 7.34 4.70
C LYS A 33 -8.53 7.71 4.77
N VAL A 34 -7.64 6.73 4.64
CA VAL A 34 -6.18 6.95 4.63
C VAL A 34 -5.79 7.80 3.42
N PHE A 35 -6.26 7.45 2.23
CA PHE A 35 -5.98 8.22 1.03
C PHE A 35 -6.62 9.60 1.05
N LYS A 36 -7.85 9.74 1.56
CA LYS A 36 -8.49 11.06 1.74
C LYS A 36 -7.67 11.97 2.64
N ARG A 37 -7.19 11.47 3.79
CA ARG A 37 -6.33 12.27 4.69
C ARG A 37 -4.99 12.63 4.03
N THR A 38 -4.44 11.73 3.22
CA THR A 38 -3.22 12.00 2.44
C THR A 38 -3.45 13.14 1.44
N GLU A 39 -4.56 13.09 0.70
CA GLU A 39 -4.96 14.15 -0.23
C GLU A 39 -5.20 15.49 0.46
N GLU A 40 -5.88 15.50 1.61
CA GLU A 40 -6.10 16.71 2.41
C GLU A 40 -4.80 17.35 2.90
N ASN A 41 -3.81 16.54 3.27
CA ASN A 41 -2.49 17.02 3.68
C ASN A 41 -1.69 17.53 2.47
N ASP A 42 -1.74 16.82 1.36
CA ASP A 42 -1.11 17.22 0.11
C ASP A 42 -1.59 18.61 -0.34
N LYS A 43 -2.90 18.88 -0.25
CA LYS A 43 -3.47 20.21 -0.54
C LYS A 43 -2.96 21.31 0.39
N LYS A 44 -2.72 21.01 1.67
CA LYS A 44 -2.23 22.00 2.65
C LYS A 44 -0.75 22.33 2.45
N CYS A 45 0.02 21.37 1.97
CA CYS A 45 1.47 21.49 1.83
C CYS A 45 1.93 21.74 0.39
N ASP A 46 1.00 21.86 -0.57
CA ASP A 46 1.28 21.92 -2.02
C ASP A 46 2.16 20.74 -2.49
N THR A 47 1.88 19.54 -1.98
CA THR A 47 2.59 18.31 -2.32
C THR A 47 1.69 17.34 -3.11
N LEU A 48 2.31 16.33 -3.73
CA LEU A 48 1.59 15.23 -4.39
C LEU A 48 2.20 13.89 -3.97
N THR A 49 1.55 13.21 -3.03
CA THR A 49 2.01 11.95 -2.46
C THR A 49 1.46 10.77 -3.25
N LYS A 50 2.34 10.07 -3.98
CA LYS A 50 2.04 8.77 -4.61
C LYS A 50 2.30 7.64 -3.62
N ALA A 51 1.34 7.36 -2.74
CA ALA A 51 1.46 6.31 -1.73
C ALA A 51 0.93 4.96 -2.22
N ILE A 52 1.66 3.89 -1.91
CA ILE A 52 1.17 2.51 -1.94
C ILE A 52 0.95 2.09 -0.50
N TYR A 53 -0.24 1.59 -0.19
CA TYR A 53 -0.63 1.17 1.14
C TYR A 53 -0.71 -0.35 1.20
N LEU A 54 0.19 -0.97 1.95
CA LEU A 54 0.26 -2.41 2.14
C LEU A 54 -0.42 -2.82 3.45
N ARG A 55 -1.35 -3.77 3.37
CA ARG A 55 -2.09 -4.25 4.55
C ARG A 55 -2.30 -5.76 4.52
N PHE A 56 -2.44 -6.36 5.69
CA PHE A 56 -2.99 -7.72 5.80
C PHE A 56 -4.46 -7.71 5.34
N CYS A 57 -4.83 -8.66 4.48
CA CYS A 57 -6.21 -8.80 4.00
C CYS A 57 -7.11 -9.38 5.12
N ASP A 58 -8.13 -8.63 5.51
CA ASP A 58 -9.19 -9.08 6.43
C ASP A 58 -10.29 -9.86 5.68
N GLU A 59 -10.43 -9.66 4.38
CA GLU A 59 -11.34 -10.35 3.48
C GLU A 59 -10.80 -11.69 2.96
N ASN A 60 -9.49 -11.92 3.04
CA ASN A 60 -8.84 -13.14 2.56
C ASN A 60 -7.61 -13.49 3.42
N ALA A 61 -7.81 -14.41 4.37
CA ALA A 61 -6.78 -14.77 5.35
C ALA A 61 -5.50 -15.32 4.67
N GLY A 62 -4.34 -14.88 5.17
CA GLY A 62 -3.03 -15.30 4.63
C GLY A 62 -2.53 -14.47 3.44
N TYR A 63 -3.30 -13.48 2.98
CA TYR A 63 -2.92 -12.60 1.88
C TYR A 63 -2.59 -11.17 2.35
N ILE A 64 -1.84 -10.47 1.51
CA ILE A 64 -1.57 -9.03 1.62
C ILE A 64 -2.25 -8.35 0.44
N SER A 65 -2.89 -7.21 0.70
CA SER A 65 -3.40 -6.33 -0.34
C SER A 65 -2.56 -5.05 -0.40
N PHE A 66 -2.44 -4.55 -1.62
CA PHE A 66 -1.89 -3.22 -1.89
C PHE A 66 -3.02 -2.36 -2.44
N ALA A 67 -3.15 -1.15 -1.90
CA ALA A 67 -4.04 -0.13 -2.41
C ALA A 67 -3.21 1.09 -2.82
N PHE A 68 -3.63 1.80 -3.86
CA PHE A 68 -2.96 2.99 -4.36
C PHE A 68 -3.97 3.87 -5.08
N THR A 69 -3.70 5.17 -5.16
CA THR A 69 -4.50 6.12 -5.92
C THR A 69 -3.80 6.45 -7.23
N ASN A 70 -4.53 6.34 -8.34
CA ASN A 70 -4.04 6.79 -9.65
C ASN A 70 -4.28 8.29 -9.78
N PHE A 71 -3.22 9.09 -9.67
CA PHE A 71 -3.25 10.51 -9.99
C PHE A 71 -3.03 10.68 -11.49
N ASN A 72 -4.02 10.30 -12.30
CA ASN A 72 -3.95 10.61 -13.72
C ASN A 72 -4.46 12.05 -13.92
N LYS A 73 -3.55 13.00 -14.15
CA LYS A 73 -3.87 14.41 -14.42
C LYS A 73 -4.55 14.62 -15.79
N TYR A 74 -4.75 13.54 -16.57
CA TYR A 74 -5.34 13.55 -17.92
C TYR A 74 -6.44 12.52 -18.12
N ALA A 75 -7.28 12.24 -17.11
CA ALA A 75 -8.59 11.64 -17.39
C ALA A 75 -9.57 12.72 -17.90
N LEU A 76 -9.19 13.42 -18.97
CA LEU A 76 -10.14 14.13 -19.83
C LEU A 76 -10.50 13.17 -20.96
N ALA A 77 -11.78 12.83 -21.00
CA ALA A 77 -12.58 12.35 -22.14
C ALA A 77 -11.84 11.68 -23.30
N TYR A 78 -12.10 10.38 -23.48
CA TYR A 78 -12.40 9.77 -24.78
C TYR A 78 -13.54 8.77 -24.60
#